data_AF-A0A934YM86-F1
#
_entry.id   AF-A0A934YM86-F1
#
_cell.length_a   1.000
_cell.length_b   1.000
_cell.length_c   1.000
_cell.angle_alpha   90.00
_cell.angle_beta   90.00
_cell.angle_gamma   90.00
#
_symmetry.space_group_name_H-M   'P 1'
#
loop_
_entity.id
_entity.type
_entity.pdbx_description
1 polymer ?
#
loop_
_entity_poly.entity_id
_entity_poly.type
_entity_poly.pdbx_seq_one_letter_code
_entity_poly.pdbx_strand_id
1 'polypeptide(L)'
;MNDQDEPIEYELLRQAALAEIVVDDTQINPTTADDRHVRIEGRLGLEEDEDGEPDSDVEHYAFGFIYALGVLSFADARPRGNSGMDFEEKDDWAVSDMLRRLRFEGGELRFYADYVRGRCLKTTVIVRADGTFMLDTVNRGETATRWIAKLQGQKLLRAIPADGAKP
;
A
#
# COMPACT_ATOMS: atom_id res chain seq x y z
N MET A 1 14.54 -4.64 25.78
CA MET A 1 14.44 -3.41 24.97
C MET A 1 13.09 -2.82 25.32
N ASN A 2 13.03 -1.55 25.74
CA ASN A 2 11.80 -0.96 26.26
C ASN A 2 10.88 -0.64 25.07
N ASP A 3 9.61 -1.07 25.08
CA ASP A 3 8.64 -0.85 23.99
C ASP A 3 8.47 0.64 23.60
N GLN A 4 8.88 1.57 24.47
CA GLN A 4 8.74 3.01 24.25
C GLN A 4 9.80 3.64 23.33
N ASP A 5 10.84 2.89 22.94
CA ASP A 5 11.91 3.39 22.06
C ASP A 5 11.73 2.99 20.58
N GLU A 6 10.79 2.08 20.26
CA GLU A 6 10.52 1.65 18.88
C GLU A 6 9.62 2.67 18.15
N PRO A 7 10.01 3.18 16.97
CA PRO A 7 9.15 4.04 16.16
C PRO A 7 7.80 3.39 15.86
N ILE A 8 6.72 4.15 15.97
CA ILE A 8 5.34 3.69 15.72
C ILE A 8 5.15 3.11 14.31
N GLU A 9 5.97 3.54 13.36
CA GLU A 9 6.06 3.01 12.01
C GLU A 9 6.25 1.48 11.98
N TYR A 10 7.01 0.91 12.91
CA TYR A 10 7.23 -0.55 12.98
C TYR A 10 5.96 -1.30 13.37
N GLU A 11 5.16 -0.74 14.28
CA GLU A 11 3.88 -1.32 14.68
C GLU A 11 2.87 -1.28 13.51
N LEU A 12 2.82 -0.17 12.76
CA LEU A 12 1.97 -0.09 11.56
C LEU A 12 2.40 -1.10 10.49
N LEU A 13 3.70 -1.31 10.29
CA LEU A 13 4.20 -2.34 9.38
C LEU A 13 3.87 -3.75 9.86
N ARG A 14 3.90 -3.99 11.19
CA ARG A 14 3.51 -5.27 11.80
C ARG A 14 2.04 -5.55 11.57
N GLN A 15 1.16 -4.57 11.80
CA GLN A 15 -0.27 -4.65 11.49
C GLN A 15 -0.50 -4.98 10.01
N ALA A 16 0.19 -4.27 9.10
CA ALA A 16 0.06 -4.53 7.66
C ALA A 16 0.50 -5.94 7.26
N ALA A 17 1.53 -6.48 7.93
CA ALA A 17 2.07 -7.81 7.65
C ALA A 17 1.21 -8.95 8.20
N LEU A 18 0.40 -8.67 9.22
CA LEU A 18 -0.54 -9.63 9.81
C LEU A 18 -1.90 -9.59 9.11
N ALA A 19 -2.21 -8.53 8.38
CA ALA A 19 -3.44 -8.40 7.63
C ALA A 19 -3.55 -9.49 6.56
N GLU A 20 -4.59 -10.32 6.63
CA GLU A 20 -4.97 -11.16 5.50
C GLU A 20 -5.60 -10.29 4.41
N ILE A 21 -5.11 -10.43 3.18
CA ILE A 21 -5.54 -9.60 2.04
C ILE A 21 -6.06 -10.52 0.95
N VAL A 22 -7.35 -10.43 0.67
CA VAL A 22 -8.01 -11.13 -0.44
C VAL A 22 -8.30 -10.11 -1.54
N VAL A 23 -7.90 -10.42 -2.78
CA VAL A 23 -8.18 -9.57 -3.94
C VAL A 23 -9.39 -10.14 -4.68
N ASP A 24 -10.43 -9.33 -4.81
CA ASP A 24 -11.67 -9.69 -5.51
C ASP A 24 -11.58 -9.33 -7.00
N ASP A 25 -11.06 -8.15 -7.31
CA ASP A 25 -10.97 -7.63 -8.67
C ASP A 25 -9.69 -6.81 -8.90
N THR A 26 -9.20 -6.84 -10.14
CA THR A 26 -8.07 -6.01 -10.57
C THR A 26 -8.34 -5.52 -11.99
N GLN A 27 -8.47 -4.21 -12.11
CA GLN A 27 -8.69 -3.52 -13.38
C GLN A 27 -7.43 -2.74 -13.76
N ILE A 28 -6.95 -2.95 -14.98
CA ILE A 28 -5.78 -2.27 -15.53
C ILE A 28 -6.20 -1.61 -16.84
N ASN A 29 -6.22 -0.28 -16.85
CA ASN A 29 -6.62 0.52 -17.99
C ASN A 29 -5.46 1.40 -18.48
N PRO A 30 -5.33 1.66 -19.79
CA PRO A 30 -4.36 2.62 -20.30
C PRO A 30 -4.73 4.05 -19.89
N THR A 31 -3.74 4.90 -19.65
CA THR A 31 -3.95 6.35 -19.50
C THR A 31 -3.56 7.08 -20.79
N THR A 32 -3.87 8.38 -20.86
CA THR A 32 -3.46 9.25 -21.96
C THR A 32 -1.95 9.49 -22.05
N ALA A 33 -1.18 9.09 -21.02
CA ALA A 33 0.25 9.34 -20.90
C ALA A 33 1.12 8.11 -21.25
N ASP A 34 0.58 7.14 -22.01
CA ASP A 34 1.20 5.82 -22.25
C ASP A 34 1.62 5.11 -20.95
N ASP A 35 0.76 5.23 -19.93
CA ASP A 35 0.95 4.67 -18.60
C ASP A 35 -0.30 3.83 -18.25
N ARG A 36 -0.45 3.43 -16.98
CA ARG A 36 -1.59 2.64 -16.51
C ARG A 36 -2.33 3.33 -15.37
N HIS A 37 -3.65 3.14 -15.39
CA HIS A 37 -4.54 3.32 -14.26
C HIS A 37 -4.88 1.93 -13.74
N VAL A 38 -4.52 1.67 -12.49
CA VAL A 38 -4.74 0.37 -11.85
C VAL A 38 -5.65 0.55 -10.66
N ARG A 39 -6.74 -0.19 -10.66
CA ARG A 39 -7.70 -0.27 -9.56
C ARG A 39 -7.78 -1.71 -9.06
N ILE A 40 -7.60 -1.89 -7.77
CA ILE A 40 -7.68 -3.18 -7.08
C ILE A 40 -8.76 -3.06 -6.02
N GLU A 41 -9.70 -4.00 -6.01
CA GLU A 41 -10.72 -4.14 -4.98
C GLU A 41 -10.53 -5.48 -4.27
N GLY A 42 -10.81 -5.50 -2.98
CA GLY A 42 -10.59 -6.67 -2.15
C GLY A 42 -11.05 -6.48 -0.71
N ARG A 43 -10.60 -7.37 0.17
CA ARG A 43 -10.95 -7.40 1.59
C ARG A 43 -9.72 -7.56 2.49
N LEU A 44 -9.82 -6.99 3.70
CA LEU A 44 -8.89 -7.15 4.81
C LEU A 44 -9.53 -8.00 5.91
N GLY A 45 -8.77 -8.93 6.50
CA GLY A 45 -9.22 -9.78 7.60
C GLY A 45 -9.74 -11.16 7.18
N LEU A 46 -9.84 -12.08 8.13
CA LEU A 46 -10.43 -13.41 7.95
C LEU A 46 -11.96 -13.30 7.79
N GLU A 47 -12.57 -14.22 7.04
CA GLU A 47 -14.04 -14.25 6.93
C GLU A 47 -14.71 -14.64 8.26
N GLU A 48 -14.02 -15.41 9.10
CA GLU A 48 -14.49 -15.93 10.40
C GLU A 48 -13.29 -16.10 11.36
N ASP A 49 -13.44 -15.73 12.63
CA ASP A 49 -12.48 -16.03 13.69
C ASP A 49 -12.51 -17.53 14.07
N GLU A 50 -11.68 -17.96 15.05
CA GLU A 50 -11.66 -19.36 15.52
C GLU A 50 -13.03 -19.86 16.04
N ASP A 51 -13.95 -18.94 16.37
CA ASP A 51 -15.29 -19.21 16.90
C ASP A 51 -16.40 -19.07 15.82
N GLY A 52 -16.06 -18.74 14.57
CA GLY A 52 -17.04 -18.59 13.48
C GLY A 52 -17.75 -17.23 13.45
N GLU A 53 -17.29 -16.25 14.24
CA GLU A 53 -17.82 -14.89 14.22
C GLU A 53 -17.04 -14.04 13.20
N PRO A 54 -17.69 -13.07 12.53
CA PRO A 54 -16.99 -12.20 11.60
C PRO A 54 -15.91 -11.42 12.34
N ASP A 55 -14.66 -11.73 12.02
CA ASP A 55 -13.49 -11.10 12.61
C ASP A 55 -13.44 -9.62 12.20
N SER A 56 -13.75 -8.74 13.15
CA SER A 56 -13.83 -7.30 12.97
C SER A 56 -12.45 -6.63 13.16
N ASP A 57 -11.35 -7.35 12.96
CA ASP A 57 -9.98 -6.82 13.05
C ASP A 57 -9.60 -5.80 11.95
N VAL A 58 -10.56 -5.42 11.09
CA VAL A 58 -10.37 -4.33 10.10
C VAL A 58 -9.82 -3.08 10.75
N GLU A 59 -10.31 -2.69 11.93
CA GLU A 59 -9.82 -1.51 12.67
C GLU A 59 -8.34 -1.67 13.07
N HIS A 60 -7.92 -2.90 13.37
CA HIS A 60 -6.54 -3.23 13.73
C HIS A 60 -5.60 -3.15 12.52
N TYR A 61 -6.06 -3.57 11.34
CA TYR A 61 -5.21 -3.65 10.14
C TYR A 61 -5.27 -2.42 9.23
N ALA A 62 -6.36 -1.64 9.23
CA ALA A 62 -6.60 -0.59 8.23
C ALA A 62 -5.49 0.48 8.21
N PHE A 63 -5.06 0.96 9.39
CA PHE A 63 -4.00 1.97 9.47
C PHE A 63 -2.65 1.41 9.01
N GLY A 64 -2.31 0.18 9.43
CA GLY A 64 -1.12 -0.51 8.97
C GLY A 64 -1.11 -0.70 7.46
N PHE A 65 -2.22 -1.19 6.90
CA PHE A 65 -2.39 -1.40 5.47
C PHE A 65 -2.20 -0.11 4.66
N ILE A 66 -2.85 0.99 5.07
CA ILE A 66 -2.69 2.31 4.43
C ILE A 66 -1.24 2.80 4.57
N TYR A 67 -0.63 2.64 5.75
CA TYR A 67 0.75 3.07 5.98
C TYR A 67 1.73 2.32 5.07
N ALA A 68 1.61 1.00 4.98
CA ALA A 68 2.49 0.16 4.17
C ALA A 68 2.33 0.45 2.66
N LEU A 69 1.10 0.68 2.18
CA LEU A 69 0.87 1.15 0.81
C LEU A 69 1.49 2.54 0.58
N GLY A 70 1.43 3.43 1.58
CA GLY A 70 2.14 4.70 1.56
C GLY A 70 3.66 4.54 1.42
N VAL A 71 4.27 3.66 2.22
CA VAL A 71 5.71 3.34 2.15
C VAL A 71 6.08 2.81 0.76
N LEU A 72 5.35 1.81 0.26
CA LEU A 72 5.63 1.18 -1.04
C LEU A 72 5.44 2.16 -2.19
N SER A 73 4.36 2.95 -2.15
CA SER A 73 4.09 3.98 -3.15
C SER A 73 5.17 5.06 -3.17
N PHE A 74 5.59 5.54 -1.99
CA PHE A 74 6.64 6.54 -1.84
C PHE A 74 8.01 6.02 -2.30
N ALA A 75 8.37 4.78 -1.95
CA ALA A 75 9.62 4.14 -2.37
C ALA A 75 9.73 3.98 -3.89
N ASP A 76 8.64 3.61 -4.55
CA ASP A 76 8.58 3.48 -6.01
C ASP A 76 8.38 4.82 -6.74
N ALA A 77 8.13 5.91 -6.01
CA ALA A 77 7.77 7.19 -6.61
C ALA A 77 9.00 7.97 -7.07
N ARG A 78 8.90 8.50 -8.29
CA ARG A 78 9.93 9.34 -8.91
C ARG A 78 9.40 10.76 -9.11
N PRO A 79 10.27 11.77 -9.06
CA PRO A 79 9.85 13.13 -9.39
C PRO A 79 9.41 13.22 -10.85
N ARG A 80 8.49 14.15 -11.12
CA ARG A 80 7.99 14.47 -12.46
C ARG A 80 7.96 15.99 -12.68
N GLY A 81 8.58 16.45 -13.77
CA GLY A 81 8.65 17.88 -14.09
C GLY A 81 9.25 18.70 -12.93
N ASN A 82 8.58 19.79 -12.58
CA ASN A 82 9.06 20.75 -11.56
C ASN A 82 9.12 20.19 -10.14
N SER A 83 8.47 19.06 -9.86
CA SER A 83 8.52 18.44 -8.52
C SER A 83 9.92 17.98 -8.12
N GLY A 84 10.85 17.82 -9.07
CA GLY A 84 12.24 17.48 -8.79
C GLY A 84 13.00 18.49 -7.92
N MET A 85 12.51 19.73 -7.78
CA MET A 85 13.11 20.74 -6.91
C MET A 85 13.00 20.39 -5.42
N ASP A 86 11.94 19.65 -5.04
CA ASP A 86 11.66 19.26 -3.66
C ASP A 86 12.04 17.79 -3.38
N PHE A 87 12.73 17.12 -4.31
CA PHE A 87 13.07 15.71 -4.21
C PHE A 87 14.41 15.49 -3.51
N GLU A 88 14.37 14.76 -2.40
CA GLU A 88 15.56 14.27 -1.71
C GLU A 88 15.58 12.74 -1.71
N GLU A 89 16.60 12.11 -2.29
CA GLU A 89 16.64 10.66 -2.51
C GLU A 89 16.52 9.85 -1.21
N LYS A 90 17.10 10.37 -0.12
CA LYS A 90 17.17 9.71 1.20
C LYS A 90 15.99 10.01 2.12
N ASP A 91 14.97 10.68 1.63
CA ASP A 91 13.74 10.85 2.38
C ASP A 91 13.06 9.50 2.66
N ASP A 92 12.59 9.35 3.90
CA ASP A 92 11.76 8.23 4.33
C ASP A 92 10.31 8.63 4.53
N TRP A 93 9.37 7.71 4.28
CA TRP A 93 7.94 7.92 4.53
C TRP A 93 7.62 7.88 6.03
N ALA A 94 7.15 8.99 6.59
CA ALA A 94 6.81 9.09 8.01
C ALA A 94 5.31 8.91 8.26
N VAL A 95 4.91 8.52 9.48
CA VAL A 95 3.47 8.49 9.85
C VAL A 95 2.80 9.84 9.65
N SER A 96 3.51 10.95 9.90
CA SER A 96 2.97 12.28 9.68
C SER A 96 2.61 12.56 8.21
N ASP A 97 3.25 11.91 7.24
CA ASP A 97 2.89 12.02 5.84
C ASP A 97 1.57 11.32 5.52
N MET A 98 1.33 10.16 6.15
CA MET A 98 0.07 9.45 6.06
C MET A 98 -1.07 10.27 6.69
N LEU A 99 -0.90 10.71 7.94
CA LEU A 99 -1.96 11.38 8.70
C LEU A 99 -2.42 12.70 8.07
N ARG A 100 -1.50 13.46 7.44
CA ARG A 100 -1.85 14.70 6.70
C ARG A 100 -2.76 14.45 5.48
N ARG A 101 -2.86 13.21 5.03
CA ARG A 101 -3.53 12.77 3.79
C ARG A 101 -4.68 11.81 4.04
N LEU A 102 -4.89 11.44 5.31
CA LEU A 102 -5.97 10.59 5.75
C LEU A 102 -7.20 11.42 6.08
N ARG A 103 -8.37 10.95 5.67
CA ARG A 103 -9.67 11.52 5.98
C ARG A 103 -10.62 10.41 6.38
N PHE A 104 -11.53 10.73 7.29
CA PHE A 104 -12.65 9.87 7.61
C PHE A 104 -13.93 10.50 7.06
N GLU A 105 -14.51 9.89 6.04
CA GLU A 105 -15.67 10.43 5.33
C GLU A 105 -16.66 9.29 5.06
N GLY A 106 -17.92 9.44 5.49
CA GLY A 106 -18.98 8.48 5.19
C GLY A 106 -18.76 7.07 5.75
N GLY A 107 -18.04 6.91 6.86
CA GLY A 107 -17.70 5.59 7.42
C GLY A 107 -16.49 4.93 6.77
N GLU A 108 -15.75 5.65 5.92
CA GLU A 108 -14.59 5.14 5.22
C GLU A 108 -13.31 5.89 5.62
N LEU A 109 -12.23 5.15 5.80
CA LEU A 109 -10.88 5.69 5.88
C LEU A 109 -10.36 5.92 4.46
N ARG A 110 -10.14 7.18 4.11
CA ARG A 110 -9.72 7.60 2.77
C ARG A 110 -8.34 8.24 2.85
N PHE A 111 -7.38 7.62 2.17
CA PHE A 111 -6.05 8.16 1.96
C PHE A 111 -5.89 8.58 0.50
N TYR A 112 -5.38 9.78 0.27
CA TYR A 112 -5.01 10.24 -1.06
C TYR A 112 -3.67 10.98 -1.03
N ALA A 113 -2.73 10.51 -1.83
CA ALA A 113 -1.44 11.17 -2.03
C ALA A 113 -1.19 11.44 -3.51
N ASP A 114 -1.09 12.73 -3.86
CA ASP A 114 -0.66 13.17 -5.20
C ASP A 114 0.87 13.29 -5.26
N TYR A 115 1.41 14.39 -4.73
CA TYR A 115 2.84 14.62 -4.59
C TYR A 115 3.25 14.73 -3.13
N VAL A 116 4.40 14.12 -2.78
CA VAL A 116 4.99 14.21 -1.44
C VAL A 116 6.50 14.39 -1.58
N ARG A 117 7.04 15.53 -1.13
CA ARG A 117 8.49 15.83 -1.17
C ARG A 117 9.10 15.50 -2.54
N GLY A 118 8.53 16.15 -3.55
CA GLY A 118 8.90 15.97 -4.95
C GLY A 118 8.49 14.65 -5.62
N ARG A 119 8.04 13.63 -4.87
CA ARG A 119 7.69 12.32 -5.44
C ARG A 119 6.24 12.25 -5.90
N CYS A 120 6.00 11.69 -7.09
CA CYS A 120 4.68 11.48 -7.67
C CYS A 120 4.08 10.13 -7.19
N LEU A 121 3.24 10.18 -6.16
CA LEU A 121 2.60 8.98 -5.58
C LEU A 121 1.32 8.60 -6.36
N LYS A 122 0.45 9.58 -6.66
CA LYS A 122 -0.85 9.40 -7.36
C LYS A 122 -1.59 8.14 -6.91
N THR A 123 -1.70 7.97 -5.59
CA THR A 123 -2.24 6.76 -4.95
C THR A 123 -3.44 7.13 -4.08
N THR A 124 -4.53 6.39 -4.24
CA THR A 124 -5.72 6.46 -3.40
C THR A 124 -5.91 5.11 -2.72
N VAL A 125 -6.20 5.11 -1.42
CA VAL A 125 -6.60 3.93 -0.67
C VAL A 125 -7.88 4.27 0.08
N ILE A 126 -8.89 3.42 -0.04
CA ILE A 126 -10.12 3.52 0.72
C ILE A 126 -10.31 2.19 1.46
N VAL A 127 -10.52 2.24 2.77
CA VAL A 127 -10.88 1.09 3.59
C VAL A 127 -12.23 1.37 4.25
N ARG A 128 -13.16 0.42 4.13
CA ARG A 128 -14.51 0.50 4.71
C ARG A 128 -14.58 -0.30 5.99
N ALA A 129 -15.59 0.01 6.81
CA ALA A 129 -15.84 -0.69 8.07
C ALA A 129 -16.12 -2.20 7.90
N ASP A 130 -16.59 -2.63 6.72
CA ASP A 130 -16.85 -4.04 6.40
C ASP A 130 -15.59 -4.79 5.91
N GLY A 131 -14.41 -4.18 6.02
CA GLY A 131 -13.14 -4.77 5.59
C GLY A 131 -12.88 -4.65 4.10
N THR A 132 -13.85 -4.22 3.29
CA THR A 132 -13.60 -3.99 1.87
C THR A 132 -12.64 -2.81 1.67
N PHE A 133 -11.71 -2.98 0.74
CA PHE A 133 -10.80 -1.91 0.36
C PHE A 133 -10.81 -1.66 -1.15
N MET A 134 -10.34 -0.47 -1.50
CA MET A 134 -10.02 -0.09 -2.86
C MET A 134 -8.66 0.59 -2.88
N LEU A 135 -7.77 0.12 -3.75
CA LEU A 135 -6.49 0.73 -4.06
C LEU A 135 -6.52 1.20 -5.52
N ASP A 136 -6.25 2.48 -5.73
CA ASP A 136 -6.23 3.10 -7.06
C ASP A 136 -4.93 3.85 -7.28
N THR A 137 -4.28 3.59 -8.40
CA THR A 137 -3.05 4.29 -8.81
C THR A 137 -3.16 4.79 -10.23
N VAL A 138 -2.73 6.02 -10.46
CA VAL A 138 -2.74 6.65 -11.79
C VAL A 138 -1.34 7.03 -12.20
N ASN A 139 -0.93 6.60 -13.40
CA ASN A 139 0.42 6.85 -13.93
C ASN A 139 1.53 6.28 -13.04
N ARG A 140 1.33 5.05 -12.56
CA ARG A 140 2.30 4.30 -11.74
C ARG A 140 2.64 2.95 -12.36
N GLY A 141 2.40 2.78 -13.66
CA GLY A 141 2.43 1.47 -14.30
C GLY A 141 1.55 0.49 -13.55
N GLU A 142 2.00 -0.76 -13.45
CA GLU A 142 1.29 -1.82 -12.72
C GLU A 142 1.86 -2.05 -11.31
N THR A 143 2.51 -1.05 -10.68
CA THR A 143 3.19 -1.26 -9.39
C THR A 143 2.24 -1.64 -8.25
N ALA A 144 0.98 -1.17 -8.29
CA ALA A 144 -0.04 -1.52 -7.29
C ALA A 144 -0.23 -3.03 -7.13
N THR A 145 -0.19 -3.80 -8.22
CA THR A 145 -0.31 -5.27 -8.16
C THR A 145 0.88 -5.89 -7.42
N ARG A 146 2.08 -5.34 -7.62
CA ARG A 146 3.30 -5.78 -6.93
C ARG A 146 3.27 -5.42 -5.44
N TRP A 147 2.67 -4.29 -5.08
CA TRP A 147 2.53 -3.90 -3.67
C TRP A 147 1.62 -4.88 -2.93
N ILE A 148 0.44 -5.16 -3.49
CA ILE A 148 -0.48 -6.15 -2.92
C ILE A 148 0.17 -7.53 -2.83
N ALA A 149 0.85 -7.99 -3.89
CA ALA A 149 1.57 -9.26 -3.85
C ALA A 149 2.65 -9.31 -2.75
N LYS A 150 3.38 -8.21 -2.51
CA LYS A 150 4.34 -8.12 -1.40
C LYS A 150 3.66 -8.21 -0.04
N LEU A 151 2.53 -7.52 0.14
CA LEU A 151 1.77 -7.53 1.39
C LEU A 151 1.12 -8.90 1.65
N GLN A 152 0.71 -9.62 0.60
CA GLN A 152 0.30 -11.03 0.66
C GLN A 152 1.47 -12.02 0.90
N GLY A 153 2.69 -11.54 1.15
CA GLY A 153 3.86 -12.39 1.40
C GLY A 153 4.38 -13.13 0.17
N GLN A 154 3.97 -12.77 -1.05
CA GLN A 154 4.43 -13.45 -2.27
C GLN A 154 5.90 -13.14 -2.53
N LYS A 155 6.71 -14.19 -2.76
CA LYS A 155 8.10 -14.05 -3.19
C LYS A 155 8.17 -13.62 -4.65
N LEU A 156 8.23 -12.32 -4.90
CA LEU A 156 8.37 -11.74 -6.24
C LEU A 156 9.80 -11.86 -6.82
N LEU A 157 10.79 -12.22 -6.00
CA LEU A 157 12.17 -12.44 -6.43
C LEU A 157 12.45 -13.94 -6.50
N ARG A 158 12.76 -14.42 -7.70
CA ARG A 158 13.36 -15.75 -7.91
C ARG A 158 14.86 -15.58 -8.04
N ALA A 159 15.62 -16.33 -7.25
CA ALA A 159 17.05 -16.46 -7.47
C ALA A 159 17.27 -17.04 -8.87
N ILE A 160 17.99 -16.32 -9.73
CA ILE A 160 18.48 -16.89 -10.98
C ILE A 160 19.66 -17.78 -10.59
N PRO A 161 19.65 -19.09 -10.93
CA PRO A 161 20.80 -19.94 -10.72
C PRO A 161 22.02 -19.31 -11.39
N ALA A 162 23.14 -19.23 -10.67
CA ALA A 162 24.40 -18.78 -11.27
C ALA A 162 24.81 -19.78 -12.37
N ASP A 163 24.75 -19.31 -13.62
CA ASP A 163 25.25 -19.87 -14.88
C ASP A 163 25.10 -21.38 -15.16
N GLY A 164 24.40 -21.69 -16.27
CA GLY A 164 24.78 -22.80 -17.15
C GLY A 164 24.16 -24.18 -16.90
N ALA A 165 23.35 -24.38 -15.87
CA ALA A 165 22.58 -25.62 -15.74
C ALA A 165 21.34 -25.59 -16.65
N LYS A 166 21.46 -26.15 -17.86
CA LYS A 166 20.30 -26.55 -18.67
C LYS A 166 19.55 -27.72 -18.00
N PRO A 167 18.22 -27.84 -18.22
CA PRO A 167 17.37 -28.85 -17.61
C PRO A 167 17.80 -30.29 -17.94
#